data_AF-A0A974Z840-F1
#
_entry.id   AF-A0A974Z840-F1
#
_cell.length_a   1.000
_cell.length_b   1.000
_cell.length_c   1.000
_cell.angle_alpha   90.00
_cell.angle_beta   90.00
_cell.angle_gamma   90.00
#
_symmetry.space_group_name_H-M   'P 1'
#
loop_
_entity.id
_entity.type
_entity.pdbx_description
1 polymer ?
#
loop_
_entity_poly.entity_id
_entity_poly.type
_entity_poly.pdbx_seq_one_letter_code
_entity_poly.pdbx_strand_id
1 'polypeptide(L)' 'MRTPTTQIKTFQVPTSYVDELRAASVPESMARQFPGSPIVVDVNKAVDQFGLRSDKFDDLRAHIIPGSGGLW' A
#
# COMPACT_ATOMS: atom_id res chain seq x y z
N MET A 1 6.21 30.52 10.76
CA MET A 1 6.62 29.13 10.48
C MET A 1 5.44 28.47 9.76
N ARG A 2 5.54 28.16 8.46
CA ARG A 2 4.49 27.43 7.73
C ARG A 2 4.79 25.95 7.86
N THR A 3 3.98 25.19 8.60
CA THR A 3 4.04 23.73 8.56
C THR A 3 3.53 23.29 7.18
N PRO A 4 4.22 22.38 6.47
CA PRO A 4 3.68 21.84 5.23
C PRO A 4 2.36 21.14 5.53
N THR A 5 1.32 21.46 4.77
CA THR A 5 0.02 20.79 4.89
C THR A 5 0.15 19.39 4.29
N THR A 6 0.12 18.36 5.13
CA THR A 6 0.04 16.97 4.69
C THR A 6 -1.34 16.73 4.09
N GLN A 7 -1.37 16.31 2.82
CA GLN A 7 -2.60 15.91 2.13
C GLN A 7 -2.60 14.39 1.96
N ILE A 8 -3.71 13.75 2.33
CA ILE A 8 -3.91 12.32 2.08
C ILE A 8 -4.57 12.19 0.71
N LYS A 9 -3.97 11.38 -0.15
CA LYS A 9 -4.49 11.04 -1.49
C LYS A 9 -5.14 9.68 -1.43
N THR A 10 -6.27 9.53 -2.10
CA THR A 10 -7.02 8.28 -2.19
C THR A 10 -7.28 7.94 -3.63
N PHE A 11 -7.47 6.66 -3.89
CA PHE A 11 -7.86 6.11 -5.17
C PHE A 11 -8.43 4.70 -4.92
N GLN A 12 -9.16 4.19 -5.90
CA GLN A 12 -9.71 2.84 -5.85
C GLN A 12 -8.84 1.89 -6.68
N VAL A 13 -8.80 0.64 -6.22
CA VAL A 13 -8.17 -0.51 -6.90
C VAL A 13 -9.14 -1.70 -6.84
N PRO A 14 -9.02 -2.70 -7.72
CA PRO A 14 -9.76 -3.95 -7.60
C PRO A 14 -9.53 -4.62 -6.24
N THR A 15 -10.58 -5.23 -5.66
CA THR A 15 -10.44 -5.99 -4.41
C THR A 15 -9.43 -7.14 -4.53
N SER A 16 -9.39 -7.80 -5.70
CA SER A 16 -8.43 -8.87 -5.97
C SER A 16 -6.98 -8.44 -5.82
N TYR A 17 -6.66 -7.19 -6.18
CA TYR A 17 -5.32 -6.63 -6.01
C TYR A 17 -4.95 -6.49 -4.53
N VAL A 18 -5.91 -6.08 -3.68
CA VAL A 18 -5.71 -6.02 -2.22
C VAL A 18 -5.54 -7.43 -1.63
N ASP A 19 -6.32 -8.40 -2.12
CA ASP A 19 -6.20 -9.79 -1.69
C ASP A 19 -4.84 -10.40 -2.05
N GLU A 20 -4.32 -10.10 -3.24
CA GLU A 20 -2.97 -10.48 -3.68
C GLU A 20 -1.88 -9.85 -2.82
N LEU A 21 -2.01 -8.55 -2.51
CA LEU A 21 -1.10 -7.87 -1.58
C LEU A 21 -1.11 -8.52 -0.21
N ARG A 22 -2.30 -8.87 0.31
CA ARG A 22 -2.46 -9.55 1.59
C ARG A 22 -1.76 -10.91 1.58
N ALA A 23 -1.96 -11.70 0.53
CA ALA A 23 -1.35 -13.03 0.40
C ALA A 23 0.18 -12.98 0.24
N ALA A 24 0.72 -11.95 -0.41
CA ALA A 24 2.15 -11.80 -0.66
C ALA A 24 2.91 -11.10 0.48
N SER A 25 2.19 -10.48 1.42
CA SER A 25 2.77 -9.67 2.47
C SER A 25 3.42 -10.49 3.59
N VAL A 26 4.52 -9.96 4.14
CA VAL A 26 5.28 -10.59 5.24
C VAL A 26 5.34 -9.69 6.46
N PRO A 27 5.52 -10.22 7.68
CA PRO A 27 5.83 -9.41 8.85
C PRO A 27 7.13 -8.62 8.66
N GLU A 28 7.23 -7.45 9.30
CA GLU A 28 8.44 -6.59 9.21
C GLU A 28 9.72 -7.33 9.63
N SER A 29 9.63 -8.23 10.62
CA SER A 29 10.75 -9.08 11.05
C SER A 29 11.29 -10.00 9.96
N MET A 30 10.47 -10.34 8.95
CA MET A 30 10.84 -11.17 7.80
C MET A 30 11.22 -10.34 6.57
N ALA A 31 11.02 -9.01 6.60
CA ALA A 31 11.22 -8.14 5.45
C ALA A 31 12.64 -8.17 4.87
N ARG A 32 13.65 -8.50 5.69
CA ARG A 32 15.05 -8.67 5.24
C ARG A 32 15.27 -9.97 4.46
N GLN A 33 14.50 -11.01 4.75
CA GLN A 33 14.56 -12.31 4.06
C GLN A 33 13.76 -12.28 2.75
N PHE A 34 12.73 -11.43 2.69
CA PHE A 34 11.85 -11.27 1.53
C PHE A 34 11.84 -9.80 1.06
N PRO A 35 12.93 -9.31 0.44
CA PRO A 35 13.09 -7.89 0.13
C PRO A 35 12.04 -7.33 -0.83
N GLY A 36 11.48 -8.16 -1.73
CA GLY A 36 10.45 -7.79 -2.71
C GLY A 36 9.00 -8.01 -2.26
N SER A 37 8.79 -8.54 -1.05
CA SER A 37 7.44 -8.74 -0.51
C SER A 37 6.93 -7.46 0.16
N PRO A 38 5.62 -7.14 0.04
CA PRO A 38 4.99 -6.11 0.86
C PRO A 38 5.13 -6.43 2.35
N ILE A 39 5.09 -5.40 3.19
CA ILE A 39 5.10 -5.57 4.65
C ILE A 39 3.69 -5.39 5.19
N VAL A 40 3.23 -6.29 6.05
CA VAL A 40 2.03 -6.04 6.86
C VAL A 40 2.34 -4.96 7.89
N VAL A 41 1.67 -3.81 7.80
CA VAL A 41 1.76 -2.75 8.82
C VAL A 41 0.86 -3.15 9.99
N ASP A 42 1.29 -2.83 11.22
CA ASP A 42 0.66 -3.17 12.50
C ASP A 42 -0.86 -3.43 12.41
N VAL A 43 -1.22 -4.71 12.37
CA VAL A 43 -2.59 -5.22 12.17
C VAL A 43 -3.55 -4.76 13.28
N ASN A 44 -3.03 -4.32 14.42
CA ASN A 44 -3.84 -3.80 15.52
C ASN A 44 -4.38 -2.39 15.24
N LYS A 45 -3.89 -1.71 14.20
CA LYS A 45 -4.30 -0.34 13.82
C LYS A 45 -5.21 -0.30 12.61
N ALA A 46 -5.07 -1.23 11.66
CA ALA A 46 -5.96 -1.39 10.52
C ALA A 46 -5.75 -2.75 9.84
N VAL A 47 -6.84 -3.34 9.33
CA VAL A 47 -6.86 -4.73 8.80
C VAL A 47 -6.16 -4.87 7.44
N ASP A 48 -5.90 -3.77 6.71
CA ASP A 48 -5.36 -3.79 5.34
C ASP A 48 -4.36 -2.64 5.06
N GLN A 49 -3.39 -2.43 5.96
CA GLN A 49 -2.28 -1.52 5.70
C GLN A 49 -1.04 -2.29 5.28
N PHE A 50 -0.50 -1.93 4.11
CA PHE A 50 0.66 -2.58 3.52
C PHE A 50 1.77 -1.57 3.22
N GLY A 51 2.98 -1.87 3.67
CA GLY A 51 4.19 -1.18 3.26
C GLY A 51 4.63 -1.72 1.91
N LEU A 52 4.28 -1.01 0.83
CA LEU A 52 4.70 -1.36 -0.52
C LEU A 52 6.18 -1.03 -0.75
N ARG A 53 6.87 -1.92 -1.45
CA ARG A 53 8.21 -1.67 -1.98
C ARG A 53 8.13 -0.83 -3.26
N SER A 54 9.20 -0.10 -3.56
CA SER A 54 9.23 0.82 -4.71
C SER A 54 9.05 0.11 -6.05
N ASP A 55 9.51 -1.13 -6.18
CA ASP A 55 9.35 -1.98 -7.36
C ASP A 55 7.90 -2.43 -7.60
N LYS A 56 7.00 -2.24 -6.63
CA LYS A 56 5.55 -2.51 -6.76
C LYS A 56 4.74 -1.29 -7.21
N PHE A 57 5.36 -0.12 -7.39
CA PHE A 57 4.61 1.10 -7.72
C PHE A 57 4.07 1.12 -9.14
N ASP A 58 4.77 0.54 -10.11
CA ASP A 58 4.26 0.43 -11.48
C ASP A 58 3.04 -0.49 -11.54
N ASP A 59 3.10 -1.62 -10.82
CA ASP A 59 2.00 -2.56 -10.68
C ASP A 59 0.78 -1.94 -9.97
N LEU A 60 1.01 -1.23 -8.86
CA LEU A 60 -0.02 -0.44 -8.19
C LEU A 60 -0.67 0.53 -9.17
N ARG A 61 0.12 1.28 -9.94
CA ARG A 61 -0.37 2.29 -10.86
C ARG A 61 -1.20 1.68 -11.99
N ALA A 62 -0.85 0.49 -12.46
CA ALA A 62 -1.61 -0.25 -13.44
C ALA A 62 -3.00 -0.71 -12.90
N HIS A 63 -3.11 -0.92 -11.59
CA HIS A 63 -4.35 -1.34 -10.94
C HIS A 63 -5.23 -0.19 -10.42
N ILE A 64 -4.78 1.06 -10.48
CA ILE A 64 -5.62 2.22 -10.11
C ILE A 64 -6.77 2.35 -11.10
N ILE A 65 -8.00 2.39 -10.59
CA ILE A 65 -9.20 2.67 -11.39
C ILE A 65 -9.12 4.12 -11.88
N PRO A 66 -9.03 4.40 -13.20
CA PRO A 66 -8.92 5.75 -13.71
C PRO A 66 -10.09 6.64 -13.27
N GLY A 67 -9.79 7.87 -12.85
CA GLY A 67 -10.81 8.82 -12.37
C GLY A 67 -11.23 8.64 -10.91
N SER A 68 -10.75 7.62 -10.20
CA SER A 68 -11.06 7.39 -8.78
C SER A 68 -10.23 8.23 -7.80
N GLY A 69 -9.27 9.01 -8.30
CA GLY A 69 -8.35 9.80 -7.49
C GLY A 69 -9.05 10.92 -6.72
N GLY A 70 -8.77 11.03 -5.43
CA GLY A 70 -9.35 12.01 -4.53
C GLY A 70 -8.38 12.55 -3.47
N LEU A 71 -8.88 13.52 -2.72
CA LEU A 71 -8.31 13.96 -1.45
C LEU A 71 -9.18 13.36 -0.34
N TRP A 72 -8.54 12.87 0.72
CA TRP A 72 -9.23 12.45 1.94
C TRP A 72 -9.31 13.61 2.93
#